data_AF-M1BFY4-F1
#
_entry.id   AF-M1BFY4-F1
#
_cell.length_a   1.000
_cell.length_b   1.000
_cell.length_c   1.000
_cell.angle_alpha   90.00
_cell.angle_beta   90.00
_cell.angle_gamma   90.00
#
_symmetry.space_group_name_H-M   'P 1'
#
loop_
_entity.id
_entity.type
_entity.pdbx_description
1 polymer ?
#
loop_
_entity_poly.entity_id
_entity_poly.type
_entity_poly.pdbx_seq_one_letter_code
_entity_poly.pdbx_strand_id
1 'polypeptide(L)' 'MDVANTKACAKAPHCIWSPIPPPELRGEAIEDLSTNGGFVSFDITSRHIEGKRLDKTVWNLLNFYAFVKNHVKVKTL' A
#
# COMPACT_ATOMS: atom_id res chain seq x y z
N MET A 1 -7.90 -13.56 6.25
CA MET A 1 -8.08 -14.04 4.86
C MET A 1 -7.39 -13.04 3.96
N ASP A 2 -6.47 -13.50 3.11
CA ASP A 2 -5.82 -12.61 2.14
C ASP A 2 -6.81 -12.25 1.03
N VAL A 3 -7.13 -10.96 0.93
CA VAL A 3 -8.13 -10.43 0.00
C VAL A 3 -7.63 -10.52 -1.45
N ALA A 4 -6.31 -10.54 -1.68
CA ALA A 4 -5.72 -10.67 -3.01
C ALA A 4 -6.10 -12.00 -3.69
N ASN A 5 -6.37 -13.05 -2.90
CA ASN A 5 -6.77 -14.37 -3.41
C ASN A 5 -8.25 -14.46 -3.79
N THR A 6 -9.02 -13.38 -3.63
CA THR A 6 -10.43 -13.34 -4.03
C THR A 6 -10.58 -12.97 -5.50
N LYS A 7 -11.52 -13.60 -6.21
CA LYS A 7 -11.82 -13.27 -7.62
C LYS A 7 -12.18 -11.79 -7.81
N ALA A 8 -12.78 -11.16 -6.81
CA ALA A 8 -13.15 -9.75 -6.83
C ALA A 8 -11.92 -8.82 -6.90
N CYS A 9 -10.78 -9.24 -6.36
CA CYS A 9 -9.56 -8.47 -6.30
C CYS A 9 -8.46 -8.96 -7.26
N ALA A 10 -8.76 -9.89 -8.16
CA ALA A 10 -7.80 -10.46 -9.10
C ALA A 10 -7.15 -9.45 -10.07
N LYS A 11 -7.71 -8.24 -10.19
CA LYS A 11 -7.16 -7.14 -11.02
C LYS A 11 -6.69 -5.93 -10.17
N ALA A 12 -6.65 -6.08 -8.85
CA ALA A 12 -6.15 -5.04 -7.97
C ALA A 12 -4.61 -4.99 -8.02
N PRO A 13 -3.99 -3.86 -7.65
CA PRO A 13 -2.55 -3.82 -7.40
C PRO A 13 -2.15 -4.88 -6.38
N HIS A 14 -1.06 -5.58 -6.66
CA HIS A 14 -0.43 -6.40 -5.66
C HIS A 14 0.13 -5.47 -4.57
N CYS A 15 -0.03 -5.88 -3.31
CA CYS A 15 0.29 -5.08 -2.15
C CYS A 15 1.02 -5.96 -1.14
N ILE A 16 2.21 -5.53 -0.73
CA ILE A 16 3.05 -6.27 0.21
C ILE A 16 3.37 -5.38 1.39
N TRP A 17 3.37 -5.96 2.59
CA TRP A 17 3.93 -5.33 3.78
C TRP A 17 5.23 -6.02 4.18
N SER A 18 6.21 -5.24 4.61
CA SER A 18 7.49 -5.72 5.13
C SER A 18 7.89 -4.95 6.40
N PRO A 19 8.34 -5.63 7.46
CA PRO A 19 8.90 -4.96 8.64
C PRO A 19 10.31 -4.41 8.40
N ILE A 20 10.98 -4.85 7.33
CA ILE A 20 12.34 -4.44 6.98
C ILE A 20 12.33 -3.67 5.65
N PRO A 21 13.30 -2.75 5.44
CA PRO A 21 13.41 -2.03 4.17
C PRO A 21 13.50 -3.01 2.99
N PRO A 22 12.62 -2.86 1.98
CA PRO A 22 12.74 -3.60 0.72
C PRO A 22 14.11 -3.38 0.06
N PRO A 23 14.63 -4.37 -0.69
CA PRO A 23 15.94 -4.25 -1.35
C PRO A 23 16.10 -3.01 -2.23
N GLU A 24 15.01 -2.52 -2.81
CA GLU A 24 14.93 -1.36 -3.68
C GLU A 24 15.26 -0.05 -2.94
N LEU A 25 15.13 -0.02 -1.61
CA LEU A 25 15.42 1.14 -0.77
C LEU A 25 16.77 1.02 -0.03
N ARG A 26 17.63 0.08 -0.42
CA ARG A 26 18.95 -0.08 0.21
C ARG A 26 19.85 1.13 -0.08
N GLY A 27 20.49 1.65 0.96
CA GLY A 27 21.38 2.80 0.84
C GLY A 27 20.67 4.16 0.90
N GLU A 28 19.33 4.16 0.88
CA GLU A 28 18.54 5.37 1.10
C GLU A 28 18.60 5.80 2.57
N ALA A 29 18.62 7.11 2.79
CA ALA A 29 18.48 7.68 4.12
C ALA A 29 17.01 7.59 4.55
N ILE A 30 16.65 6.48 5.18
CA ILE A 30 15.30 6.27 5.70
C ILE A 30 15.25 6.80 7.13
N GLU A 31 14.66 7.96 7.29
CA GLU A 31 14.29 8.51 8.60
C GLU A 31 13.14 7.66 9.21
N ASP A 32 13.06 7.61 10.53
CA ASP A 32 11.99 6.89 11.27
C ASP A 32 11.94 5.36 11.13
N LEU A 33 13.09 4.72 10.89
CA LEU A 33 13.25 3.28 11.13
C LEU A 33 13.07 2.98 12.63
N SER A 34 11.87 2.54 13.00
CA SER A 34 11.55 2.09 14.36
C SER A 34 11.19 0.60 14.38
N THR A 35 11.33 -0.04 15.53
CA THR A 35 10.92 -1.45 15.74
C THR A 35 9.45 -1.71 15.40
N ASN A 36 8.61 -0.68 15.46
CA ASN A 36 7.17 -0.76 15.18
C ASN A 36 6.80 -0.21 13.80
N GLY A 37 7.79 0.26 13.03
CA GLY A 37 7.63 0.75 11.67
C GLY A 37 7.51 -0.39 10.67
N GLY A 38 7.15 -0.03 9.44
CA GLY A 38 7.12 -0.98 8.34
C GLY A 38 6.86 -0.30 7.00
N PHE A 39 7.04 -1.08 5.95
CA PHE A 39 6.98 -0.65 4.57
C PHE A 39 5.78 -1.29 3.89
N VAL A 40 5.01 -0.50 3.14
CA VAL A 40 3.95 -1.01 2.26
C VAL A 40 4.34 -0.70 0.83
N SER A 41 4.37 -1.72 -0.02
CA SER A 41 4.73 -1.61 -1.44
C SER A 41 3.52 -1.97 -2.30
N PHE A 42 3.31 -1.24 -3.38
CA PHE A 42 2.23 -1.48 -4.35
C PHE A 42 2.81 -1.65 -5.76
N ASP A 43 2.46 -2.76 -6.42
CA ASP A 43 2.85 -2.99 -7.81
C ASP A 43 1.83 -2.33 -8.75
N ILE A 44 2.13 -1.10 -9.17
CA ILE A 44 1.29 -0.33 -10.07
C ILE A 44 1.73 -0.58 -11.52
N THR A 45 0.89 -1.31 -12.27
CA THR A 45 1.08 -1.53 -13.72
C THR A 45 0.21 -0.57 -14.54
N SER A 46 0.41 -0.53 -15.86
CA SER A 46 -0.37 0.35 -16.77
C SER A 46 -1.88 0.16 -16.61
N ARG A 47 -2.34 -1.08 -16.41
CA ARG A 47 -3.75 -1.44 -16.13
C ARG A 47 -4.39 -0.63 -14.99
N HIS A 48 -3.60 -0.22 -14.00
CA HIS A 48 -4.07 0.49 -12.82
C HIS A 48 -4.19 2.00 -13.05
N ILE A 49 -3.55 2.53 -14.10
CA ILE A 49 -3.46 3.98 -14.35
C ILE A 49 -3.95 4.42 -15.73
N GLU A 50 -4.23 3.48 -16.63
CA GLU A 50 -4.74 3.79 -17.98
C GLU A 50 -6.11 4.50 -17.96
N GLY A 51 -6.23 5.53 -18.81
CA GLY A 51 -7.45 6.28 -19.04
C GLY A 51 -7.98 6.95 -17.77
N LYS A 52 -9.28 6.79 -17.51
CA LYS A 52 -9.99 7.42 -16.38
C LYS A 52 -9.62 6.85 -15.00
N ARG A 53 -8.68 5.90 -14.93
CA ARG A 53 -8.27 5.24 -13.67
C ARG A 53 -7.20 6.01 -12.91
N LEU A 54 -6.39 6.82 -13.62
CA LEU A 54 -5.27 7.54 -13.04
C LEU A 54 -5.67 8.34 -11.79
N ASP A 55 -6.66 9.23 -11.92
CA ASP A 55 -7.07 10.13 -10.83
C ASP A 55 -7.51 9.35 -9.59
N LYS A 56 -8.28 8.28 -9.78
CA LYS A 56 -8.75 7.42 -8.68
C LYS A 56 -7.59 6.67 -8.03
N THR A 57 -6.65 6.16 -8.81
CA THR A 57 -5.48 5.44 -8.28
C THR A 57 -4.58 6.38 -7.49
N VAL A 58 -4.29 7.58 -8.01
CA VAL A 58 -3.53 8.62 -7.31
C VAL A 58 -4.22 9.00 -6.00
N TRP A 59 -5.53 9.29 -6.04
CA TRP A 59 -6.30 9.62 -4.85
C TRP A 59 -6.21 8.53 -3.78
N ASN A 60 -6.37 7.26 -4.17
CA ASN A 60 -6.30 6.15 -3.23
C ASN A 60 -4.91 5.99 -2.60
N LEU A 61 -3.84 6.13 -3.39
CA LEU A 61 -2.47 6.02 -2.90
C LEU A 61 -2.12 7.15 -1.93
N LEU A 62 -2.46 8.40 -2.28
CA LEU A 62 -2.22 9.56 -1.41
C LEU A 62 -2.98 9.48 -0.08
N ASN A 63 -4.16 8.87 -0.08
CA ASN A 63 -4.99 8.74 1.13
C ASN A 63 -4.76 7.42 1.89
N PHE A 64 -3.94 6.50 1.37
CA PHE A 64 -3.82 5.15 1.93
C PHE A 64 -3.39 5.15 3.40
N TYR A 65 -2.37 5.93 3.76
CA TYR A 65 -1.89 6.00 5.14
C TYR A 65 -2.98 6.50 6.11
N ALA A 66 -3.68 7.57 5.75
CA ALA A 66 -4.78 8.11 6.55
C ALA A 66 -5.93 7.11 6.67
N PHE A 67 -6.27 6.42 5.58
CA PHE A 67 -7.27 5.37 5.55
C PHE A 67 -6.92 4.23 6.53
N VAL A 68 -5.71 3.68 6.46
CA VAL A 68 -5.26 2.61 7.37
C VAL A 68 -5.28 3.07 8.82
N LYS A 69 -4.69 4.24 9.12
CA LYS A 69 -4.63 4.81 10.47
C LYS A 69 -6.01 5.00 11.08
N ASN A 70 -6.97 5.49 10.30
CA ASN A 70 -8.35 5.67 10.76
C ASN A 70 -9.06 4.33 10.93
N HIS A 71 -8.86 3.38 10.01
CA HIS A 71 -9.50 2.06 10.08
C HIS A 71 -9.03 1.23 11.27
N VAL A 72 -7.75 1.34 11.64
CA VAL A 72 -7.22 0.73 12.87
C VAL A 72 -7.94 1.31 14.08
N LYS A 73 -8.05 2.64 14.18
CA LYS A 73 -8.74 3.29 15.31
C LYS A 73 -10.21 2.91 15.43
N VAL A 74 -10.95 2.91 14.31
CA VAL A 74 -12.39 2.59 14.30
C VAL A 74 -12.65 1.13 14.65
N LYS A 75 -11.77 0.21 14.25
CA LYS A 75 -11.89 -1.21 14.63
C LYS A 75 -11.61 -1.50 16.10
N THR A 76 -10.94 -0.59 16.80
CA THR A 76 -10.57 -0.73 18.20
C THR A 76 -11.59 -0.07 19.15
N LEU A 77 -12.60 0.62 18.61
CA LEU A 77 -13.79 1.10 19.33
C LEU A 77 -14.95 0.13 19.17
#